data_AF-A0A093YZP3-F1
#
_entry.id   AF-A0A093YZP3-F1
#
_cell.length_a   1.000
_cell.length_b   1.000
_cell.length_c   1.000
_cell.angle_alpha   90.00
_cell.angle_beta   90.00
_cell.angle_gamma   90.00
#
_symmetry.space_group_name_H-M   'P 1'
#
loop_
_entity.id
_entity.type
_entity.pdbx_description
1 polymer ?
#
loop_
_entity_poly.entity_id
_entity_poly.type
_entity_poly.pdbx_seq_one_letter_code
_entity_poly.pdbx_strand_id
1 'polypeptide(L)' 'MYPTSVRRSARPNLTGFDPKAFAAAAGDRRGDPWARREAWRYNGPFSRVKRFRGSFPGLGIATVAFTAYCAYEYFFL' A
#
# COMPACT_ATOMS: atom_id res chain seq x y z
N MET A 1 -44.95 -12.34 -16.36
CA MET A 1 -44.27 -12.82 -15.13
C MET A 1 -43.59 -11.64 -14.48
N TYR A 2 -44.02 -11.21 -13.29
CA TYR A 2 -43.37 -10.13 -12.54
C TYR A 2 -42.38 -10.73 -11.53
N PRO A 3 -41.13 -10.23 -11.45
CA PRO A 3 -40.17 -10.71 -10.48
C PRO A 3 -40.47 -10.10 -9.10
N THR A 4 -40.93 -10.92 -8.17
CA THR A 4 -41.11 -10.52 -6.77
C THR A 4 -39.75 -10.41 -6.09
N SER A 5 -39.23 -9.20 -5.98
CA SER A 5 -38.02 -8.91 -5.20
C SER A 5 -38.37 -8.92 -3.71
N VAL A 6 -37.99 -9.98 -3.00
CA VAL A 6 -38.06 -10.00 -1.53
C VAL A 6 -36.92 -9.16 -0.97
N ARG A 7 -37.20 -7.90 -0.63
CA ARG A 7 -36.27 -7.06 0.16
C ARG A 7 -36.15 -7.66 1.55
N ARG A 8 -35.05 -8.37 1.81
CA ARG A 8 -34.69 -8.79 3.18
C ARG A 8 -34.42 -7.54 4.02
N SER A 9 -35.12 -7.38 5.13
CA SER A 9 -34.81 -6.33 6.11
C SER A 9 -33.40 -6.54 6.67
N ALA A 10 -32.71 -5.44 6.98
CA ALA A 10 -31.42 -5.52 7.65
C ALA A 10 -31.60 -6.27 8.97
N ARG A 11 -30.84 -7.35 9.15
CA ARG A 11 -30.89 -8.13 10.39
C ARG A 11 -30.38 -7.27 11.54
N PRO A 12 -31.09 -7.22 12.68
CA PRO A 12 -30.60 -6.52 13.85
C PRO A 12 -29.27 -7.14 14.29
N ASN A 13 -28.31 -6.29 14.63
CA ASN A 13 -26.97 -6.70 14.98
C ASN A 13 -26.94 -7.29 16.40
N LEU A 14 -26.83 -8.62 16.49
CA LEU A 14 -26.93 -9.35 17.76
C LEU A 14 -25.81 -8.99 18.76
N THR A 15 -24.66 -8.52 18.27
CA THR A 15 -23.50 -8.21 19.11
C THR A 15 -23.44 -6.74 19.52
N GLY A 16 -24.31 -5.89 18.96
CA GLY A 16 -24.26 -4.43 19.16
C GLY A 16 -23.01 -3.76 18.57
N PHE A 17 -22.12 -4.50 17.93
CA PHE A 17 -20.88 -3.97 17.35
C PHE A 17 -21.17 -3.29 16.02
N ASP A 18 -21.15 -1.95 15.96
CA ASP A 18 -21.29 -1.20 14.72
C ASP A 18 -19.91 -0.99 14.03
N PRO A 19 -19.65 -1.64 12.88
CA PRO A 19 -18.39 -1.50 12.17
C PRO A 19 -18.15 -0.07 11.64
N LYS A 20 -19.22 0.69 11.35
CA LYS A 20 -19.09 2.06 10.83
C LYS A 20 -18.65 3.02 11.93
N ALA A 21 -19.24 2.91 13.11
CA ALA A 21 -18.81 3.64 14.29
C ALA A 21 -17.36 3.30 14.67
N PHE A 22 -16.99 2.02 14.63
CA PHE A 22 -15.61 1.60 14.87
C PHE A 22 -14.64 2.19 13.84
N ALA A 23 -14.97 2.14 12.55
CA ALA A 23 -14.12 2.70 11.50
C ALA A 23 -13.93 4.23 11.65
N ALA A 24 -14.98 4.95 12.06
CA ALA A 24 -14.92 6.38 12.34
C ALA A 24 -14.00 6.70 13.54
N ALA A 25 -14.06 5.88 14.60
CA ALA A 25 -13.21 6.04 15.78
C ALA A 25 -11.75 5.59 15.56
N ALA A 26 -11.52 4.55 14.76
CA ALA A 26 -10.20 3.97 14.50
C ALA A 26 -9.29 4.86 13.63
N GLY A 27 -9.86 5.87 12.97
CA GLY A 27 -9.11 6.77 12.08
C GLY A 27 -8.29 7.83 12.82
N ASP A 28 -8.71 8.23 14.03
CA ASP A 28 -8.03 9.28 14.78
C ASP A 28 -6.87 8.71 15.61
N ARG A 29 -5.65 8.88 15.10
CA ARG A 29 -4.41 8.47 15.78
C ARG A 29 -3.80 9.59 16.64
N ARG A 30 -4.49 10.73 16.78
CA ARG A 30 -3.99 11.85 17.57
C ARG A 30 -3.93 11.43 19.05
N GLY A 31 -2.73 11.42 19.62
CA GLY A 31 -2.52 11.10 21.03
C GLY A 31 -2.25 9.63 21.35
N ASP A 32 -1.84 8.80 20.37
CA ASP A 32 -1.39 7.44 20.66
C ASP A 32 -0.20 7.44 21.66
N PRO A 33 -0.36 6.87 22.88
CA PRO A 33 0.69 6.86 23.89
C PRO A 33 1.90 5.98 23.50
N TRP A 34 1.71 5.08 22.54
CA TRP A 34 2.76 4.17 22.06
C TRP A 34 3.47 4.66 20.81
N ALA A 35 3.05 5.77 20.21
CA ALA A 35 3.61 6.28 18.96
C ALA A 35 5.15 6.39 19.01
N ARG A 36 5.70 6.88 20.14
CA ARG A 36 7.16 6.94 20.35
C ARG A 36 7.82 5.56 20.42
N ARG A 37 7.15 4.58 21.04
CA ARG A 37 7.62 3.20 21.13
C ARG A 37 7.52 2.47 19.79
N GLU A 38 6.55 2.79 18.94
CA GLU A 38 6.41 2.16 17.62
C GLU A 38 7.22 2.86 16.52
N ALA A 39 7.71 4.07 16.78
CA ALA A 39 8.45 4.88 15.81
C ALA A 39 9.63 4.13 15.16
N TRP A 40 10.36 3.29 15.89
CA TRP A 40 11.52 2.56 15.33
C TRP A 40 11.16 1.65 14.15
N ARG A 41 9.91 1.13 14.08
CA ARG A 41 9.47 0.21 13.03
C ARG A 41 9.35 0.87 11.65
N TYR A 42 9.14 2.17 11.63
CA TYR A 42 8.84 2.94 10.42
C TYR A 42 9.87 4.03 10.12
N ASN A 43 10.88 4.18 10.99
CA ASN A 43 11.96 5.14 10.82
C ASN A 43 13.28 4.46 10.43
N GLY A 44 14.28 5.27 10.08
CA GLY A 44 15.62 4.77 9.76
C GLY A 44 15.64 3.90 8.49
N PRO A 45 16.23 2.70 8.51
CA PRO A 45 16.30 1.80 7.35
C PRO A 45 14.93 1.23 6.94
N PHE A 46 13.96 1.21 7.85
CA PHE A 46 12.63 0.64 7.62
C PHE A 46 11.60 1.65 7.10
N SER A 47 12.02 2.87 6.76
CA SER A 47 11.13 3.84 6.11
C SER A 47 10.62 3.31 4.76
N ARG A 48 9.40 3.71 4.38
CA ARG A 48 8.72 3.25 3.16
C ARG A 48 9.61 3.36 1.92
N VAL A 49 10.28 4.49 1.75
CA VAL A 49 11.17 4.75 0.61
C VAL A 49 12.39 3.81 0.60
N LYS A 50 13.02 3.60 1.76
CA LYS A 50 14.22 2.77 1.84
C LYS A 50 13.93 1.28 1.62
N ARG A 51 12.72 0.81 1.94
CA ARG A 51 12.26 -0.55 1.60
C ARG A 51 12.23 -0.78 0.08
N PHE A 52 11.84 0.22 -0.69
CA PHE A 52 11.78 0.11 -2.16
C PHE A 52 13.10 0.43 -2.87
N ARG A 53 14.08 1.03 -2.18
CA ARG A 53 15.38 1.39 -2.79
C ARG A 53 16.14 0.18 -3.34
N GLY A 54 15.88 -1.02 -2.81
CA GLY A 54 16.47 -2.28 -3.26
C GLY A 54 15.60 -3.09 -4.22
N SER A 55 14.45 -2.57 -4.69
CA SER A 55 13.52 -3.35 -5.52
C SER A 55 14.05 -3.67 -6.92
N PHE A 56 14.98 -2.86 -7.46
CA PHE A 56 15.56 -3.05 -8.78
C PHE A 56 17.09 -2.94 -8.74
N PRO A 57 17.78 -3.91 -8.10
CA PRO A 57 19.23 -3.91 -8.10
C PRO A 57 19.72 -4.09 -9.54
N GLY A 58 20.59 -3.19 -10.00
CA GLY A 58 21.21 -3.30 -11.32
C GLY A 58 20.44 -2.67 -12.48
N LEU A 59 19.23 -2.13 -12.28
CA LEU A 59 18.48 -1.47 -13.37
C LEU A 59 19.30 -0.34 -14.03
N GLY A 60 20.00 0.48 -13.23
CA GLY A 60 20.86 1.54 -13.76
C GLY A 60 21.99 1.00 -14.65
N ILE A 61 22.66 -0.09 -14.24
CA ILE A 61 23.76 -0.69 -15.01
C ILE A 61 23.20 -1.32 -16.30
N ALA A 62 22.07 -2.03 -16.20
CA ALA A 62 21.43 -2.64 -17.34
C ALA A 62 20.98 -1.60 -18.38
N THR A 63 20.38 -0.48 -17.93
CA THR A 63 20.01 0.62 -18.83
C THR A 63 21.22 1.20 -19.53
N VAL A 64 22.32 1.47 -18.80
CA VAL A 64 23.56 2.00 -19.41
C VAL A 64 24.13 1.04 -20.45
N ALA A 65 24.24 -0.25 -20.11
CA ALA A 65 24.77 -1.25 -21.02
C ALA A 65 23.88 -1.41 -22.27
N PHE A 66 22.56 -1.43 -22.08
CA PHE A 66 21.60 -1.52 -23.18
C PHE A 66 21.70 -0.30 -24.11
N THR A 67 21.75 0.91 -23.56
CA THR A 67 21.91 2.13 -24.35
C THR A 67 23.23 2.14 -25.11
N ALA A 68 24.33 1.71 -24.49
CA ALA A 68 25.62 1.59 -25.16
C ALA A 68 25.57 0.60 -26.34
N TYR A 69 24.90 -0.54 -26.15
CA TYR A 69 24.68 -1.52 -27.21
C TYR A 69 23.85 -0.94 -28.37
N CYS A 70 22.71 -0.31 -28.07
CA CYS A 70 21.87 0.31 -29.11
C CYS A 70 22.60 1.42 -29.87
N ALA A 71 23.39 2.24 -29.19
CA ALA A 71 24.20 3.27 -29.83
C ALA A 71 25.26 2.63 -30.74
N TYR A 72 25.92 1.56 -30.27
CA TYR A 72 26.87 0.84 -31.10
C TYR A 72 26.21 0.26 -32.35
N GLU A 73 25.06 -0.40 -32.19
CA GLU A 73 24.29 -0.95 -33.30
C GLU A 73 23.88 0.17 -34.29
N TYR A 74 23.35 1.28 -33.79
CA TYR A 74 22.88 2.38 -34.64
C TYR A 74 23.99 3.08 -35.45
N PHE A 75 25.22 3.16 -34.93
CA PHE A 75 26.32 3.89 -35.57
C PHE A 75 27.30 3.00 -36.34
N PHE A 76 27.38 1.70 -36.04
CA PHE A 76 28.44 0.82 -36.56
C PHE A 76 27.97 -0.50 -37.20
N LEU A 77 26.70 -0.88 -37.07
CA LEU A 77 26.08 -2.05 -37.71
C LEU A 77 24.96 -1.63 -38.68
#